data_AF-A0AAE7DAK3-F1
#
_entry.id   AF-A0AAE7DAK3-F1
#
_cell.length_a   1.000
_cell.length_b   1.000
_cell.length_c   1.000
_cell.angle_alpha   90.00
_cell.angle_beta   90.00
_cell.angle_gamma   90.00
#
_symmetry.space_group_name_H-M   'P 1'
#
loop_
_entity.id
_entity.type
_entity.pdbx_description
1 polymer ?
#
loop_
_entity_poly.entity_id
_entity_poly.type
_entity_poly.pdbx_seq_one_letter_code
_entity_poly.pdbx_strand_id
1 'polypeptide(L)'
;MSTDNLTNEQRPKELNKLPRATNAAIRTMFTDIDEVFIKEDGVYNDKAMSENVLLHLTQTADVSRLGQLLEIDEANTGFYCMCPGTYAIELHSRGKMRHIIGFHHEVSIRYSGWNGDAALSNNEALLAFLSELGFSRPWEDYMQARRNRQADQVAEENWFSTAPKTFRKYRDKMGGLETGYLPALIQDLDNEIPDRQQQIVALLRTYGQSDKFWSGYPSYESVPEDILKTFDIKNIIHAYLQSDRNYKTRAGLGRFLCSFDFKTIRKNFLKNIPPAVVADLENYFNHIKDQRGINEIFSLKKELEKIMS
;
A
#
# COMPACT_ATOMS: atom_id res chain seq x y z
N MET A 1 -27.77 -5.87 7.85
CA MET A 1 -26.73 -6.01 8.89
C MET A 1 -26.26 -4.61 9.20
N SER A 2 -26.39 -4.17 10.45
CA SER A 2 -25.92 -2.85 10.85
C SER A 2 -24.43 -2.76 10.52
N THR A 3 -24.01 -1.69 9.83
CA THR A 3 -22.60 -1.30 9.74
C THR A 3 -22.17 -0.70 11.09
N ASP A 4 -22.48 -1.41 12.18
CA ASP A 4 -21.95 -1.09 13.49
C ASP A 4 -20.44 -1.21 13.34
N ASN A 5 -19.77 -0.10 13.63
CA ASN A 5 -18.34 0.13 13.52
C ASN A 5 -17.56 -1.16 13.81
N LEU A 6 -17.03 -1.82 12.77
CA LEU A 6 -16.19 -3.01 12.88
C LEU A 6 -14.83 -2.71 13.55
N THR A 7 -14.60 -1.44 13.85
CA THR A 7 -13.48 -0.97 14.66
C THR A 7 -13.80 -1.27 16.12
N ASN A 8 -12.94 -2.04 16.80
CA ASN A 8 -12.93 -2.28 18.25
C ASN A 8 -12.76 -0.95 19.05
N GLU A 9 -13.68 0.01 18.89
CA GLU A 9 -13.66 1.33 19.52
C GLU A 9 -14.11 1.20 20.98
N GLN A 10 -13.25 0.59 21.81
CA GLN A 10 -13.16 1.13 23.17
C GLN A 10 -12.74 2.60 23.02
N ARG A 11 -13.51 3.51 23.62
CA ARG A 11 -13.23 4.95 23.57
C ARG A 11 -11.76 5.16 23.99
N PRO A 12 -10.96 6.01 23.31
CA PRO A 12 -9.52 6.19 23.61
C PRO A 12 -9.19 6.42 25.09
N LYS A 13 -10.14 7.01 25.85
CA LYS A 13 -10.02 7.22 27.29
C LYS A 13 -10.01 5.94 28.14
N GLU A 14 -10.72 4.89 27.73
CA GLU A 14 -10.73 3.60 28.44
C GLU A 14 -9.48 2.80 28.13
N LEU A 15 -9.05 2.79 26.87
CA LEU A 15 -7.81 2.12 26.43
C LEU A 15 -6.58 2.65 27.15
N ASN A 16 -6.48 3.98 27.31
CA ASN A 16 -5.36 4.60 28.04
C ASN A 16 -5.26 4.21 29.52
N LYS A 17 -6.27 3.56 30.11
CA LYS A 17 -6.21 3.04 31.49
C LYS A 17 -5.62 1.64 31.57
N LEU A 18 -5.58 0.91 30.46
CA LEU A 18 -5.03 -0.43 30.40
C LEU A 18 -3.49 -0.38 30.44
N PRO A 19 -2.84 -1.45 30.94
CA PRO A 19 -1.38 -1.54 30.90
C PRO A 19 -0.87 -1.65 29.46
N ARG A 20 0.39 -1.29 29.25
CA ARG A 20 1.11 -1.60 28.00
C ARG A 20 1.40 -3.10 27.92
N ALA A 21 1.47 -3.59 26.69
CA ALA A 21 1.93 -4.95 26.42
C ALA A 21 3.39 -5.12 26.85
N THR A 22 3.71 -6.25 27.48
CA THR A 22 5.07 -6.60 27.93
C THR A 22 5.32 -8.09 27.74
N ASN A 23 6.59 -8.47 27.61
CA ASN A 23 7.01 -9.86 27.58
C ASN A 23 6.67 -10.59 28.89
N ALA A 24 6.74 -9.89 30.02
CA ALA A 24 6.31 -10.45 31.31
C ALA A 24 4.81 -10.80 31.32
N ALA A 25 3.96 -9.94 30.75
CA ALA A 25 2.53 -10.18 30.64
C ALA A 25 2.24 -11.38 29.71
N ILE A 26 2.88 -11.47 28.55
CA ILE A 26 2.73 -12.64 27.64
C ILE A 26 3.16 -13.94 28.34
N ARG A 27 4.33 -13.96 28.98
CA ARG A 27 4.81 -15.16 29.70
C ARG A 27 3.83 -15.59 30.79
N THR A 28 3.20 -14.64 31.47
CA THR A 28 2.16 -14.92 32.46
C THR A 28 0.92 -15.55 31.82
N MET A 29 0.49 -15.09 30.63
CA MET A 29 -0.64 -15.69 29.91
C MET A 29 -0.43 -17.16 29.54
N PHE A 30 0.82 -17.56 29.29
CA PHE A 30 1.20 -18.94 28.97
C PHE A 30 1.40 -19.83 30.21
N THR A 31 1.21 -19.31 31.43
CA THR A 31 1.28 -20.11 32.65
C THR A 31 0.07 -21.04 32.73
N ASP A 32 0.31 -22.33 32.95
CA ASP A 32 -0.70 -23.41 33.02
C ASP A 32 -1.51 -23.65 31.73
N ILE A 33 -1.07 -23.12 30.59
CA ILE A 33 -1.68 -23.40 29.29
C ILE A 33 -1.22 -24.78 28.81
N ASP A 34 -2.17 -25.65 28.50
CA ASP A 34 -1.93 -27.00 28.00
C ASP A 34 -2.33 -27.19 26.54
N GLU A 35 -3.23 -26.33 26.03
CA GLU A 35 -3.71 -26.39 24.65
C GLU A 35 -3.74 -24.98 24.02
N VAL A 36 -3.39 -24.91 22.73
CA VAL A 36 -3.50 -23.69 21.93
C VAL A 36 -4.21 -23.98 20.62
N PHE A 37 -5.20 -23.14 20.29
CA PHE A 37 -5.90 -23.20 19.00
C PHE A 37 -5.60 -21.93 18.21
N ILE A 38 -5.16 -22.08 16.97
CA ILE A 38 -5.08 -20.98 16.01
C ILE A 38 -6.24 -21.13 15.04
N LYS A 39 -7.12 -20.14 15.03
CA LYS A 39 -8.33 -20.09 14.22
C LYS A 39 -8.19 -19.08 13.09
N GLU A 40 -8.93 -19.32 12.02
CA GLU A 40 -9.09 -18.37 10.91
C GLU A 40 -9.75 -17.06 11.39
N ASP A 41 -9.49 -15.96 10.68
CA ASP A 41 -9.95 -14.61 10.99
C ASP A 41 -9.46 -14.06 12.35
N GLY A 42 -9.71 -12.77 12.59
CA GLY A 42 -9.23 -12.07 13.76
C GLY A 42 -10.07 -12.27 15.03
N VAL A 43 -9.90 -11.32 15.96
CA VAL A 43 -10.62 -11.27 17.23
C VAL A 43 -11.54 -10.05 17.27
N TYR A 44 -12.80 -10.25 17.63
CA TYR A 44 -13.79 -9.21 17.81
C TYR A 44 -14.56 -9.42 19.11
N ASN A 45 -14.63 -8.39 19.97
CA ASN A 45 -15.28 -8.47 21.29
C ASN A 45 -14.84 -9.69 22.11
N ASP A 46 -13.52 -9.91 22.22
CA ASP A 46 -12.92 -11.02 22.97
C ASP A 46 -13.34 -12.42 22.51
N LYS A 47 -13.67 -12.56 21.22
CA LYS A 47 -14.05 -13.82 20.60
C LYS A 47 -13.38 -13.98 19.24
N ALA A 48 -13.06 -15.22 18.88
CA ALA A 48 -12.64 -15.54 17.53
C ALA A 48 -13.79 -15.24 16.57
N MET A 49 -13.48 -14.67 15.41
CA MET A 49 -14.49 -14.40 14.39
C MET A 49 -14.90 -15.64 13.60
N SER A 50 -14.04 -16.67 13.59
CA SER A 50 -14.30 -17.98 12.99
C SER A 50 -14.07 -19.09 14.00
N GLU A 51 -14.79 -20.21 13.84
CA GLU A 51 -14.55 -21.45 14.58
C GLU A 51 -13.65 -22.43 13.81
N ASN A 52 -13.20 -22.06 12.60
CA ASN A 52 -12.33 -22.89 11.78
C ASN A 52 -10.92 -22.95 12.39
N VAL A 53 -10.55 -24.10 12.97
CA VAL A 53 -9.23 -24.34 13.57
C VAL A 53 -8.23 -24.71 12.48
N LEU A 54 -7.20 -23.88 12.32
CA LEU A 54 -6.11 -24.07 11.35
C LEU A 54 -4.92 -24.83 11.96
N LEU A 55 -4.69 -24.66 13.25
CA LEU A 55 -3.64 -25.37 13.99
C LEU A 55 -4.09 -25.63 15.44
N HIS A 56 -3.78 -26.81 15.96
CA HIS A 56 -4.05 -27.19 17.35
C HIS A 56 -2.79 -27.77 17.97
N LEU A 57 -2.29 -27.11 19.02
CA LEU A 57 -1.11 -27.52 19.77
C LEU A 57 -1.51 -28.15 21.09
N THR A 58 -1.10 -29.40 21.32
CA THR A 58 -1.33 -30.15 22.57
C THR A 58 -0.03 -30.59 23.24
N GLN A 59 1.09 -30.51 22.53
CA GLN A 59 2.40 -30.87 23.08
C GLN A 59 2.91 -29.72 23.94
N THR A 60 3.26 -30.01 25.19
CA THR A 60 3.76 -29.01 26.14
C THR A 60 4.99 -28.26 25.61
N ALA A 61 5.86 -28.95 24.86
CA ALA A 61 7.03 -28.34 24.24
C ALA A 61 6.63 -27.27 23.21
N ASP A 62 5.64 -27.55 22.36
CA ASP A 62 5.19 -26.64 21.31
C ASP A 62 4.44 -25.44 21.89
N VAL A 63 3.59 -25.65 22.91
CA VAL A 63 2.90 -24.56 23.63
C VAL A 63 3.91 -23.65 24.33
N SER A 64 4.90 -24.22 25.02
CA SER A 64 5.98 -23.45 25.64
C SER A 64 6.79 -22.68 24.60
N ARG A 65 7.10 -23.31 23.47
CA ARG A 65 7.86 -22.69 22.38
C ARG A 65 7.10 -21.54 21.73
N LEU A 66 5.80 -21.69 21.49
CA LEU A 66 4.92 -20.62 21.00
C LEU A 66 4.96 -19.41 21.93
N GLY A 67 4.80 -19.62 23.24
CA GLY A 67 4.85 -18.55 24.23
C GLY A 67 6.19 -17.82 24.30
N GLN A 68 7.30 -18.50 24.00
CA GLN A 68 8.63 -17.88 23.87
C GLN A 68 8.78 -17.07 22.58
N LEU A 69 8.19 -17.53 21.48
CA LEU A 69 8.31 -16.89 20.16
C LEU A 69 7.33 -15.72 19.95
N LEU A 70 6.26 -15.64 20.74
CA LEU A 70 5.37 -14.47 20.84
C LEU A 70 6.01 -13.32 21.65
N GLU A 71 7.29 -13.06 21.40
CA GLU A 71 8.04 -12.01 22.06
C GLU A 71 7.67 -10.63 21.48
N ILE A 72 7.44 -9.68 22.37
CA ILE A 72 7.02 -8.31 22.07
C ILE A 72 8.25 -7.40 22.00
N ASP A 73 8.28 -6.54 20.98
CA ASP A 73 9.12 -5.34 20.98
C ASP A 73 8.48 -4.28 21.89
N GLU A 74 8.89 -4.23 23.16
CA GLU A 74 8.30 -3.34 24.17
C GLU A 74 8.49 -1.85 23.86
N ALA A 75 9.46 -1.51 22.98
CA ALA A 75 9.65 -0.15 22.49
C ALA A 75 8.57 0.27 21.47
N ASN A 76 7.87 -0.70 20.87
CA ASN A 76 6.88 -0.49 19.82
C ASN A 76 5.51 -1.09 20.21
N THR A 77 4.87 -0.46 21.19
CA THR A 77 3.56 -0.84 21.74
C THR A 77 2.60 0.34 21.76
N GLY A 78 1.30 0.06 21.87
CA GLY A 78 0.25 1.07 22.05
C GLY A 78 -0.24 1.72 20.74
N PHE A 79 0.13 1.16 19.59
CA PHE A 79 -0.49 1.51 18.30
C PHE A 79 -1.76 0.68 18.07
N TYR A 80 -2.50 0.97 17.01
CA TYR A 80 -3.72 0.23 16.65
C TYR A 80 -3.78 -0.07 15.15
N CYS A 81 -3.85 -1.36 14.79
CA CYS A 81 -4.35 -1.81 13.50
C CYS A 81 -5.87 -1.57 13.44
N MET A 82 -6.33 -1.04 12.31
CA MET A 82 -7.77 -0.89 12.04
C MET A 82 -8.45 -2.21 11.63
N CYS A 83 -7.67 -3.29 11.53
CA CYS A 83 -8.13 -4.64 11.24
C CYS A 83 -8.53 -5.40 12.53
N PRO A 84 -9.40 -6.42 12.43
CA PRO A 84 -9.68 -7.33 13.55
C PRO A 84 -8.54 -8.34 13.81
N GLY A 85 -7.57 -8.43 12.90
CA GLY A 85 -6.51 -9.44 12.91
C GLY A 85 -6.66 -10.44 11.75
N THR A 86 -5.60 -11.16 11.44
CA THR A 86 -5.58 -12.26 10.46
C THR A 86 -5.99 -13.59 11.10
N TYR A 87 -5.57 -13.83 12.35
CA TYR A 87 -5.82 -15.07 13.09
C TYR A 87 -6.19 -14.79 14.55
N ALA A 88 -6.94 -15.71 15.16
CA ALA A 88 -7.22 -15.74 16.58
C ALA A 88 -6.44 -16.89 17.25
N ILE A 89 -5.68 -16.58 18.29
CA ILE A 89 -4.93 -17.55 19.08
C ILE A 89 -5.62 -17.71 20.43
N GLU A 90 -6.31 -18.82 20.63
CA GLU A 90 -6.95 -19.15 21.90
C GLU A 90 -6.00 -19.96 22.78
N LEU A 91 -5.80 -19.53 24.02
CA LEU A 91 -5.00 -20.22 25.03
C LEU A 91 -5.95 -20.92 26.00
N HIS A 92 -5.84 -22.24 26.13
CA HIS A 92 -6.70 -23.06 26.96
C HIS A 92 -5.91 -23.71 28.11
N SER A 93 -6.58 -23.88 29.24
CA SER A 93 -6.07 -24.62 30.40
C SER A 93 -7.15 -25.56 30.90
N ARG A 94 -6.87 -26.86 30.94
CA ARG A 94 -7.80 -27.91 31.42
C ARG A 94 -9.15 -27.84 30.69
N GLY A 95 -9.11 -27.65 29.37
CA GLY A 95 -10.28 -27.55 28.50
C GLY A 95 -11.11 -26.28 28.64
N LYS A 96 -10.58 -25.23 29.27
CA LYS A 96 -11.24 -23.91 29.36
C LYS A 96 -10.39 -22.83 28.71
N MET A 97 -10.98 -22.04 27.82
CA MET A 97 -10.33 -20.86 27.25
C MET A 97 -10.02 -19.84 28.36
N ARG A 98 -8.76 -19.42 28.43
CA ARG A 98 -8.24 -18.47 29.43
C ARG A 98 -8.00 -17.10 28.81
N HIS A 99 -7.43 -17.09 27.61
CA HIS A 99 -7.06 -15.89 26.88
C HIS A 99 -7.30 -16.09 25.38
N ILE A 100 -7.50 -14.98 24.68
CA ILE A 100 -7.55 -14.94 23.22
C ILE A 100 -6.70 -13.77 22.73
N ILE A 101 -5.81 -14.04 21.78
CA ILE A 101 -4.89 -13.05 21.21
C ILE A 101 -5.23 -12.91 19.73
N GLY A 102 -5.41 -11.67 19.25
CA GLY A 102 -5.48 -11.39 17.82
C GLY A 102 -4.07 -11.32 17.24
N PHE A 103 -3.81 -12.02 16.14
CA PHE A 103 -2.55 -11.96 15.41
C PHE A 103 -2.75 -11.13 14.13
N HIS A 104 -2.00 -10.04 13.99
CA HIS A 104 -2.21 -8.98 13.00
C HIS A 104 -1.06 -8.94 12.00
N HIS A 105 -1.38 -9.25 10.74
CA HIS A 105 -0.48 -9.11 9.58
C HIS A 105 0.91 -9.70 9.80
N GLU A 106 0.98 -10.82 10.53
CA GLU A 106 2.21 -11.57 10.76
C GLU A 106 3.32 -10.80 11.50
N VAL A 107 3.00 -9.62 12.08
CA VAL A 107 4.00 -8.69 12.66
C VAL A 107 3.60 -8.14 14.02
N SER A 108 2.34 -8.28 14.45
CA SER A 108 1.88 -7.71 15.71
C SER A 108 0.76 -8.52 16.33
N ILE A 109 0.54 -8.35 17.63
CA ILE A 109 -0.51 -9.04 18.38
C ILE A 109 -1.35 -8.05 19.19
N ARG A 110 -2.60 -8.42 19.45
CA ARG A 110 -3.56 -7.67 20.25
C ARG A 110 -4.14 -8.55 21.36
N TYR A 111 -4.21 -7.99 22.56
CA TYR A 111 -4.94 -8.57 23.68
C TYR A 111 -5.78 -7.48 24.35
N SER A 112 -7.04 -7.78 24.69
CA SER A 112 -7.96 -6.79 25.27
C SER A 112 -7.57 -6.29 26.65
N GLY A 113 -6.67 -6.98 27.34
CA GLY A 113 -6.07 -6.49 28.58
C GLY A 113 -4.97 -5.44 28.38
N TRP A 114 -4.66 -5.04 27.14
CA TRP A 114 -3.64 -4.02 26.83
C TRP A 114 -4.23 -2.75 26.22
N ASN A 115 -3.49 -1.65 26.35
CA ASN A 115 -3.85 -0.35 25.78
C ASN A 115 -3.59 -0.20 24.28
N GLY A 116 -3.33 -1.30 23.56
CA GLY A 116 -3.08 -1.31 22.13
C GLY A 116 -2.41 -2.58 21.64
N ASP A 117 -2.01 -2.53 20.39
CA ASP A 117 -1.26 -3.58 19.71
C ASP A 117 0.20 -3.53 20.11
N ALA A 118 0.85 -4.67 19.96
CA ALA A 118 2.26 -4.86 20.25
C ALA A 118 2.96 -5.47 19.05
N ALA A 119 4.02 -4.83 18.57
CA ALA A 119 4.86 -5.41 17.53
C ALA A 119 5.62 -6.62 18.08
N LEU A 120 5.83 -7.64 17.24
CA LEU A 120 6.64 -8.80 17.60
C LEU A 120 8.12 -8.52 17.33
N SER A 121 9.00 -8.88 18.28
CA SER A 121 10.46 -8.76 18.12
C SER A 121 11.06 -9.88 17.26
N ASN A 122 10.41 -11.05 17.22
CA ASN A 122 10.92 -12.25 16.57
C ASN A 122 9.90 -12.94 15.67
N ASN A 123 9.24 -12.15 14.82
CA ASN A 123 8.17 -12.65 13.97
C ASN A 123 8.66 -13.72 12.95
N GLU A 124 9.87 -13.61 12.41
CA GLU A 124 10.40 -14.60 11.45
C GLU A 124 10.53 -16.00 12.08
N ALA A 125 11.09 -16.10 13.31
CA ALA A 125 11.20 -17.39 13.99
C ALA A 125 9.84 -17.95 14.41
N LEU A 126 8.90 -17.09 14.82
CA LEU A 126 7.52 -17.51 15.11
C LEU A 126 6.86 -18.15 13.88
N LEU A 127 6.91 -17.46 12.74
CA LEU A 127 6.26 -17.91 11.52
C LEU A 127 6.90 -19.18 10.95
N ALA A 128 8.24 -19.31 11.04
CA ALA A 128 8.94 -20.53 10.67
C ALA A 128 8.51 -21.72 11.54
N PHE A 129 8.44 -21.54 12.86
CA PHE A 129 7.95 -22.56 13.80
C PHE A 129 6.51 -22.99 13.50
N LEU A 130 5.60 -22.05 13.23
CA LEU A 130 4.22 -22.37 12.85
C LEU A 130 4.17 -23.16 11.53
N SER A 131 5.02 -22.82 10.56
CA SER A 131 5.13 -23.52 9.29
C SER A 131 5.63 -24.96 9.46
N GLU A 132 6.62 -25.19 10.34
CA GLU A 132 7.12 -26.52 10.68
C GLU A 132 6.03 -27.43 11.28
N LEU A 133 5.03 -26.82 11.94
CA LEU A 133 3.86 -27.51 12.49
C LEU A 133 2.71 -27.68 11.48
N GLY A 134 2.93 -27.34 10.21
CA GLY A 134 1.96 -27.47 9.13
C GLY A 134 1.09 -26.23 8.88
N PHE A 135 1.30 -25.14 9.62
CA PHE A 135 0.59 -23.88 9.42
C PHE A 135 1.43 -22.91 8.57
N SER A 136 1.58 -23.23 7.27
CA SER A 136 2.56 -22.58 6.37
C SER A 136 2.11 -21.24 5.79
N ARG A 137 0.81 -20.99 5.66
CA ARG A 137 0.27 -19.78 5.00
C ARG A 137 0.82 -18.46 5.57
N PRO A 138 0.90 -18.23 6.89
CA PRO A 138 1.50 -17.01 7.43
C PRO A 138 2.96 -16.79 7.00
N TRP A 139 3.74 -17.87 6.93
CA TRP A 139 5.13 -17.81 6.45
C TRP A 139 5.20 -17.46 4.97
N GLU A 140 4.36 -18.08 4.16
CA GLU A 140 4.28 -17.80 2.71
C GLU A 140 3.88 -16.34 2.43
N ASP A 141 2.86 -15.84 3.13
CA ASP A 141 2.38 -14.46 3.02
C ASP A 141 3.47 -13.46 3.47
N TYR A 142 4.15 -13.73 4.58
CA TYR A 142 5.29 -12.93 5.04
C TYR A 142 6.43 -12.88 4.03
N MET A 143 6.82 -14.03 3.47
CA MET A 143 7.89 -14.12 2.49
C MET A 143 7.48 -13.44 1.16
N GLN A 144 6.22 -13.55 0.76
CA GLN A 144 5.71 -12.80 -0.39
C GLN A 144 5.74 -11.29 -0.14
N ALA A 145 5.28 -10.82 1.02
CA ALA A 145 5.32 -9.41 1.38
C ALA A 145 6.76 -8.87 1.45
N ARG A 146 7.73 -9.69 1.91
CA ARG A 146 9.16 -9.34 1.90
C ARG A 146 9.71 -9.22 0.49
N ARG A 147 9.39 -10.16 -0.41
CA ARG A 147 9.76 -10.10 -1.83
C ARG A 147 9.17 -8.86 -2.51
N ASN A 148 7.89 -8.57 -2.24
CA ASN A 148 7.21 -7.39 -2.78
C ASN A 148 7.89 -6.11 -2.28
N ARG A 149 8.19 -5.99 -0.97
CA ARG A 149 8.91 -4.83 -0.43
C ARG A 149 10.29 -4.63 -1.06
N GLN A 150 11.04 -5.70 -1.29
CA GLN A 150 12.33 -5.62 -1.98
C GLN A 150 12.17 -5.17 -3.43
N ALA A 151 11.18 -5.72 -4.16
CA ALA A 151 10.87 -5.31 -5.52
C ALA A 151 10.43 -3.83 -5.57
N ASP A 152 9.59 -3.40 -4.63
CA ASP A 152 9.14 -2.00 -4.52
C ASP A 152 10.30 -1.05 -4.20
N GLN A 153 11.25 -1.44 -3.33
CA GLN A 153 12.47 -0.66 -3.05
C GLN A 153 13.36 -0.50 -4.29
N VAL A 154 13.54 -1.57 -5.07
CA VAL A 154 14.30 -1.52 -6.33
C VAL A 154 13.57 -0.65 -7.35
N ALA A 155 12.25 -0.81 -7.48
CA ALA A 155 11.42 0.00 -8.37
C ALA A 155 11.48 1.50 -7.98
N GLU A 156 11.41 1.81 -6.69
CA GLU A 156 11.55 3.16 -6.17
C GLU A 156 12.91 3.76 -6.51
N GLU A 157 14.01 3.05 -6.22
CA GLU A 157 15.35 3.56 -6.53
C GLU A 157 15.54 3.76 -8.04
N ASN A 158 15.04 2.81 -8.86
CA ASN A 158 15.04 2.95 -10.30
C ASN A 158 14.25 4.18 -10.77
N TRP A 159 13.08 4.43 -10.18
CA TRP A 159 12.25 5.59 -10.49
C TRP A 159 12.99 6.90 -10.18
N PHE A 160 13.58 7.02 -8.98
CA PHE A 160 14.35 8.20 -8.57
C PHE A 160 15.67 8.37 -9.32
N SER A 161 16.24 7.30 -9.87
CA SER A 161 17.46 7.39 -10.70
C SER A 161 17.19 8.02 -12.08
N THR A 162 15.94 7.95 -12.54
CA THR A 162 15.52 8.43 -13.86
C THR A 162 14.70 9.72 -13.83
N ALA A 163 14.06 10.02 -12.70
CA ALA A 163 13.35 11.28 -12.49
C ALA A 163 14.33 12.47 -12.48
N PRO A 164 13.85 13.72 -12.69
CA PRO A 164 14.67 14.91 -12.46
C PRO A 164 15.29 14.88 -11.06
N LYS A 165 16.57 15.26 -10.94
CA LYS A 165 17.37 15.10 -9.72
C LYS A 165 16.74 15.78 -8.51
N THR A 166 16.02 16.88 -8.73
CA THR A 166 15.27 17.59 -7.70
C THR A 166 14.29 16.68 -6.95
N PHE A 167 13.67 15.69 -7.60
CA PHE A 167 12.73 14.78 -6.93
C PHE A 167 13.38 14.04 -5.76
N ARG A 168 14.66 13.64 -5.88
CA ARG A 168 15.38 12.93 -4.80
C ARG A 168 15.49 13.78 -3.52
N LYS A 169 15.56 15.11 -3.62
CA LYS A 169 15.58 16.05 -2.48
C LYS A 169 14.28 16.00 -1.67
N TYR A 170 13.17 15.61 -2.30
CA TYR A 170 11.83 15.59 -1.71
C TYR A 170 11.29 14.18 -1.46
N ARG A 171 12.12 13.12 -1.58
CA ARG A 171 11.72 11.70 -1.48
C ARG A 171 10.83 11.43 -0.27
N ASP A 172 11.28 11.82 0.92
CA ASP A 172 10.55 11.56 2.17
C ASP A 172 9.19 12.28 2.23
N LYS A 173 9.06 13.43 1.55
CA LYS A 173 7.83 14.22 1.54
C LYS A 173 6.80 13.68 0.55
N MET A 174 7.26 13.17 -0.59
CA MET A 174 6.39 12.59 -1.64
C MET A 174 5.76 11.26 -1.21
N GLY A 175 6.40 10.52 -0.30
CA GLY A 175 5.85 9.31 0.31
C GLY A 175 4.84 9.58 1.43
N GLY A 176 4.73 10.83 1.90
CA GLY A 176 3.89 11.22 3.03
C GLY A 176 2.58 11.90 2.64
N LEU A 177 1.88 12.41 3.66
CA LEU A 177 0.65 13.20 3.50
C LEU A 177 0.93 14.72 3.40
N GLU A 178 2.19 15.15 3.49
CA GLU A 178 2.58 16.56 3.43
C GLU A 178 2.48 17.06 1.99
N THR A 179 1.72 18.13 1.71
CA THR A 179 1.58 18.69 0.35
C THR A 179 2.32 20.02 0.16
N GLY A 180 2.83 20.62 1.25
CA GLY A 180 3.46 21.95 1.23
C GLY A 180 4.79 22.04 0.47
N TYR A 181 5.36 20.91 0.06
CA TYR A 181 6.65 20.87 -0.65
C TYR A 181 6.55 21.19 -2.14
N LEU A 182 5.36 21.08 -2.75
CA LEU A 182 5.20 21.14 -4.19
C LEU A 182 5.71 22.46 -4.82
N PRO A 183 5.42 23.66 -4.26
CA PRO A 183 5.95 24.91 -4.82
C PRO A 183 7.48 24.98 -4.82
N ALA A 184 8.14 24.49 -3.77
CA ALA A 184 9.59 24.45 -3.67
C ALA A 184 10.20 23.45 -4.67
N LEU A 185 9.54 22.29 -4.84
CA LEU A 185 9.95 21.30 -5.83
C LEU A 185 9.83 21.84 -7.27
N ILE A 186 8.75 22.56 -7.59
CA ILE A 186 8.58 23.21 -8.91
C ILE A 186 9.68 24.25 -9.14
N GLN A 187 10.01 25.07 -8.14
CA GLN A 187 11.08 26.06 -8.26
C GLN A 187 12.45 25.39 -8.48
N ASP A 188 12.75 24.30 -7.77
CA ASP A 188 13.99 23.57 -7.99
C ASP A 188 14.02 22.89 -9.37
N LEU A 189 12.88 22.39 -9.85
CA LEU A 189 12.74 21.85 -11.21
C LEU A 189 12.98 22.93 -12.28
N ASP A 190 12.50 24.15 -12.03
CA ASP A 190 12.73 25.31 -12.90
C ASP A 190 14.22 25.68 -13.00
N ASN A 191 14.96 25.53 -11.91
CA ASN A 191 16.40 25.74 -11.90
C ASN A 191 17.15 24.58 -12.59
N GLU A 192 16.71 23.34 -12.39
CA GLU A 192 17.36 22.15 -12.97
C GLU A 192 17.15 22.05 -14.48
N ILE A 193 15.93 22.31 -14.96
CA ILE A 193 15.55 22.22 -16.36
C ILE A 193 14.86 23.53 -16.76
N PRO A 194 15.60 24.59 -17.14
CA PRO A 194 14.98 25.89 -17.42
C PRO A 194 14.04 25.90 -18.64
N ASP A 195 14.26 24.99 -19.59
CA ASP A 195 13.43 24.87 -20.78
C ASP A 195 12.09 24.17 -20.46
N ARG A 196 10.98 24.91 -20.64
CA ARG A 196 9.62 24.44 -20.31
C ARG A 196 9.19 23.24 -21.15
N GLN A 197 9.62 23.12 -22.41
CA GLN A 197 9.27 21.97 -23.25
C GLN A 197 9.99 20.71 -22.74
N GLN A 198 11.27 20.84 -22.40
CA GLN A 198 12.06 19.76 -21.83
C GLN A 198 11.55 19.34 -20.45
N GLN A 199 11.09 20.28 -19.61
CA GLN A 199 10.44 19.95 -18.34
C GLN A 199 9.22 19.06 -18.55
N ILE A 200 8.29 19.47 -19.42
CA ILE A 200 7.09 18.69 -19.71
C ILE A 200 7.46 17.30 -20.21
N VAL A 201 8.40 17.19 -21.15
CA VAL A 201 8.85 15.88 -21.66
C VAL A 201 9.47 15.02 -20.55
N ALA A 202 10.28 15.60 -19.67
CA ALA A 202 10.86 14.90 -18.53
C ALA A 202 9.78 14.41 -17.54
N LEU A 203 8.77 15.25 -17.26
CA LEU A 203 7.65 14.89 -16.39
C LEU A 203 6.79 13.79 -17.01
N LEU A 204 6.47 13.87 -18.32
CA LEU A 204 5.75 12.83 -19.03
C LEU A 204 6.52 11.50 -18.99
N ARG A 205 7.84 11.53 -19.23
CA ARG A 205 8.68 10.31 -19.16
C ARG A 205 8.71 9.72 -17.75
N THR A 206 8.83 10.56 -16.74
CA THR A 206 8.85 10.13 -15.32
C THR A 206 7.51 9.54 -14.91
N TYR A 207 6.41 10.19 -15.31
CA TYR A 207 5.05 9.67 -15.09
C TYR A 207 4.80 8.38 -15.86
N GLY A 208 5.31 8.25 -17.08
CA GLY A 208 5.12 7.06 -17.91
C GLY A 208 6.01 5.86 -17.56
N GLN A 209 6.86 5.96 -16.54
CA GLN A 209 7.81 4.90 -16.18
C GLN A 209 7.21 3.81 -15.28
N SER A 210 6.01 4.01 -14.74
CA SER A 210 5.38 3.04 -13.84
C SER A 210 5.08 1.71 -14.53
N ASP A 211 5.39 0.62 -13.83
CA ASP A 211 4.91 -0.72 -14.19
C ASP A 211 3.43 -0.93 -13.80
N LYS A 212 2.88 -0.04 -12.97
CA LYS A 212 1.49 -0.08 -12.49
C LYS A 212 0.71 1.13 -13.04
N PHE A 213 0.48 1.14 -14.36
CA PHE A 213 -0.06 2.28 -15.11
C PHE A 213 -1.29 2.97 -14.50
N TRP A 214 -2.18 2.23 -13.85
CA TRP A 214 -3.52 2.75 -13.57
C TRP A 214 -3.94 2.79 -12.10
N SER A 215 -3.33 1.98 -11.25
CA SER A 215 -3.70 1.89 -9.83
C SER A 215 -2.65 1.11 -9.04
N GLY A 216 -2.58 1.35 -7.73
CA GLY A 216 -1.66 0.63 -6.83
C GLY A 216 -0.19 1.00 -7.02
N TYR A 217 0.09 2.10 -7.73
CA TYR A 217 1.41 2.70 -7.79
C TYR A 217 1.68 3.53 -6.51
N PRO A 218 2.94 3.65 -6.08
CA PRO A 218 3.32 4.49 -4.93
C PRO A 218 2.93 5.96 -5.12
N SER A 219 2.63 6.66 -4.03
CA SER A 219 2.18 8.06 -4.06
C SER A 219 3.15 9.00 -4.77
N TYR A 220 4.46 8.78 -4.64
CA TYR A 220 5.47 9.62 -5.30
C TYR A 220 5.35 9.62 -6.83
N GLU A 221 4.76 8.58 -7.43
CA GLU A 221 4.58 8.53 -8.88
C GLU A 221 3.45 9.44 -9.38
N SER A 222 2.57 9.99 -8.52
CA SER A 222 1.57 10.98 -8.94
C SER A 222 2.15 12.40 -9.04
N VAL A 223 3.29 12.66 -8.42
CA VAL A 223 3.87 14.01 -8.35
C VAL A 223 4.15 14.62 -9.74
N PRO A 224 4.67 13.87 -10.74
CA PRO A 224 4.79 14.41 -12.09
C PRO A 224 3.45 14.85 -12.70
N GLU A 225 2.36 14.12 -12.43
CA GLU A 225 1.02 14.52 -12.87
C GLU A 225 0.58 15.81 -12.19
N ASP A 226 0.81 15.96 -10.89
CA ASP A 226 0.43 17.16 -10.14
C ASP A 226 1.17 18.40 -10.65
N ILE A 227 2.42 18.25 -11.06
CA ILE A 227 3.18 19.33 -11.73
C ILE A 227 2.67 19.54 -13.16
N LEU A 228 2.38 18.48 -13.93
CA LEU A 228 1.82 18.62 -15.27
C LEU A 228 0.49 19.41 -15.28
N LYS A 229 -0.35 19.27 -14.25
CA LYS A 229 -1.59 20.03 -14.07
C LYS A 229 -1.35 21.56 -13.99
N THR A 230 -0.13 22.02 -13.69
CA THR A 230 0.20 23.45 -13.67
C THR A 230 0.53 24.02 -15.05
N PHE A 231 0.66 23.19 -16.08
CA PHE A 231 0.90 23.63 -17.46
C PHE A 231 -0.40 23.74 -18.26
N ASP A 232 -0.45 24.66 -19.21
CA ASP A 232 -1.51 24.67 -20.22
C ASP A 232 -1.45 23.39 -21.06
N ILE A 233 -2.59 22.73 -21.24
CA ILE A 233 -2.69 21.49 -22.03
C ILE A 233 -2.11 21.64 -23.44
N LYS A 234 -2.21 22.80 -24.08
CA LYS A 234 -1.63 23.07 -25.40
C LYS A 234 -0.13 22.94 -25.36
N ASN A 235 0.50 23.41 -24.27
CA ASN A 235 1.94 23.28 -24.07
C ASN A 235 2.33 21.81 -23.85
N ILE A 236 1.51 21.04 -23.11
CA ILE A 236 1.73 19.61 -22.90
C ILE A 236 1.69 18.85 -24.23
N ILE A 237 0.64 19.08 -25.02
CA ILE A 237 0.46 18.45 -26.33
C ILE A 237 1.55 18.88 -27.32
N HIS A 238 1.93 20.17 -27.32
CA HIS A 238 3.01 20.65 -28.16
C HIS A 238 4.35 19.99 -27.81
N ALA A 239 4.71 19.94 -26.53
CA ALA A 239 5.93 19.28 -26.04
C ALA A 239 5.97 17.80 -26.42
N TYR A 240 4.84 17.11 -26.27
CA TYR A 240 4.70 15.73 -26.70
C TYR A 240 4.99 15.57 -28.19
N LEU A 241 4.34 16.38 -29.04
CA LEU A 241 4.50 16.32 -30.50
C LEU A 241 5.92 16.64 -30.97
N GLN A 242 6.64 17.51 -30.26
CA GLN A 242 8.03 17.87 -30.54
C GLN A 242 9.06 16.89 -29.93
N SER A 243 8.63 15.96 -29.08
CA SER A 243 9.51 14.97 -28.46
C SER A 243 9.82 13.80 -29.41
N ASP A 244 10.74 12.93 -28.98
CA ASP A 244 10.97 11.62 -29.61
C ASP A 244 9.76 10.68 -29.53
N ARG A 245 8.75 11.05 -28.73
CA ARG A 245 7.56 10.26 -28.42
C ARG A 245 7.92 8.83 -28.07
N ASN A 246 8.98 8.60 -27.30
CA ASN A 246 9.34 7.23 -26.89
C ASN A 246 8.24 6.60 -26.00
N TYR A 247 8.38 5.30 -25.70
CA TYR A 247 7.36 4.55 -24.95
C TYR A 247 6.99 5.21 -23.61
N LYS A 248 7.95 5.76 -22.86
CA LYS A 248 7.70 6.45 -21.59
C LYS A 248 6.91 7.74 -21.80
N THR A 249 7.27 8.54 -22.81
CA THR A 249 6.53 9.77 -23.11
C THR A 249 5.09 9.46 -23.53
N ARG A 250 4.86 8.41 -24.33
CA ARG A 250 3.51 7.94 -24.71
C ARG A 250 2.72 7.46 -23.50
N ALA A 251 3.32 6.61 -22.66
CA ALA A 251 2.71 6.16 -21.42
C ALA A 251 2.30 7.32 -20.53
N GLY A 252 3.20 8.29 -20.31
CA GLY A 252 2.94 9.44 -19.46
C GLY A 252 1.79 10.29 -19.98
N LEU A 253 1.77 10.60 -21.28
CA LEU A 253 0.67 11.38 -21.85
C LEU A 253 -0.65 10.61 -21.79
N GLY A 254 -0.63 9.32 -22.11
CA GLY A 254 -1.80 8.46 -22.02
C GLY A 254 -2.38 8.40 -20.60
N ARG A 255 -1.53 8.17 -19.59
CA ARG A 255 -1.92 8.21 -18.18
C ARG A 255 -2.51 9.57 -17.82
N PHE A 256 -1.87 10.67 -18.21
CA PHE A 256 -2.32 12.02 -17.87
C PHE A 256 -3.69 12.35 -18.46
N LEU A 257 -3.88 12.11 -19.77
CA LEU A 257 -5.16 12.40 -20.45
C LEU A 257 -6.31 11.50 -19.99
N CYS A 258 -5.99 10.36 -19.38
CA CYS A 258 -6.94 9.36 -18.90
C CYS A 258 -6.98 9.26 -17.38
N SER A 259 -6.28 10.14 -16.65
CA SER A 259 -6.31 10.17 -15.21
C SER A 259 -7.70 10.56 -14.72
N PHE A 260 -8.05 10.12 -13.52
CA PHE A 260 -9.36 10.42 -12.94
C PHE A 260 -9.59 11.94 -12.86
N ASP A 261 -8.61 12.67 -12.34
CA ASP A 261 -8.68 14.12 -12.18
C ASP A 261 -8.83 14.83 -13.52
N PHE A 262 -7.98 14.50 -14.50
CA PHE A 262 -8.04 15.17 -15.79
C PHE A 262 -9.35 14.88 -16.51
N LYS A 263 -9.89 13.65 -16.44
CA LYS A 263 -11.19 13.29 -17.03
C LYS A 263 -12.33 14.21 -16.57
N THR A 264 -12.32 14.65 -15.30
CA THR A 264 -13.39 15.52 -14.78
C THR A 264 -13.45 16.86 -15.49
N ILE A 265 -12.31 17.38 -15.95
CA ILE A 265 -12.17 18.69 -16.63
C ILE A 265 -11.87 18.58 -18.13
N ARG A 266 -11.60 17.37 -18.63
CA ARG A 266 -11.09 17.08 -19.99
C ARG A 266 -11.92 17.70 -21.10
N LYS A 267 -13.25 17.74 -20.94
CA LYS A 267 -14.17 18.29 -21.94
C LYS A 267 -13.82 19.72 -22.36
N ASN A 268 -13.28 20.52 -21.43
CA ASN A 268 -12.87 21.91 -21.68
C ASN A 268 -11.63 22.01 -22.60
N PHE A 269 -10.89 20.92 -22.73
CA PHE A 269 -9.58 20.85 -23.37
C PHE A 269 -9.54 19.98 -24.62
N LEU A 270 -10.64 19.27 -24.94
CA LEU A 270 -10.71 18.35 -26.07
C LEU A 270 -10.30 18.99 -27.41
N LYS A 271 -10.67 20.26 -27.65
CA LYS A 271 -10.24 21.02 -28.84
C LYS A 271 -8.72 21.19 -29.00
N ASN A 272 -7.97 21.01 -27.91
CA ASN A 272 -6.52 21.13 -27.90
C ASN A 272 -5.80 19.79 -28.09
N ILE A 273 -6.54 18.67 -28.23
CA ILE A 273 -5.99 17.32 -28.41
C ILE A 273 -6.21 16.89 -29.86
N PRO A 274 -5.17 16.96 -30.73
CA PRO A 274 -5.31 16.58 -32.12
C PRO A 274 -5.66 15.09 -32.28
N PRO A 275 -6.45 14.70 -33.30
CA PRO A 275 -6.73 13.29 -33.58
C PRO A 275 -5.48 12.43 -33.76
N ALA A 276 -4.40 13.01 -34.29
CA ALA A 276 -3.11 12.34 -34.45
C ALA A 276 -2.48 11.90 -33.10
N VAL A 277 -2.70 12.66 -32.02
CA VAL A 277 -2.23 12.27 -30.68
C VAL A 277 -3.01 11.06 -30.19
N VAL A 278 -4.33 11.06 -30.35
CA VAL A 278 -5.18 9.93 -29.93
C VAL A 278 -4.83 8.66 -30.70
N ALA A 279 -4.62 8.76 -32.02
CA ALA A 279 -4.19 7.61 -32.83
C ALA A 279 -2.81 7.06 -32.40
N ASP A 280 -1.86 7.92 -32.06
CA ASP A 280 -0.53 7.52 -31.57
C ASP A 280 -0.62 6.79 -30.22
N LEU A 281 -1.47 7.29 -29.29
CA LEU A 281 -1.72 6.63 -28.00
C LEU A 281 -2.50 5.31 -28.16
N GLU A 282 -3.48 5.27 -29.06
CA GLU A 282 -4.24 4.04 -29.40
C GLU A 282 -3.29 2.95 -29.90
N ASN A 283 -2.40 3.29 -30.84
CA ASN A 283 -1.38 2.37 -31.34
C ASN A 283 -0.46 1.87 -30.22
N TYR A 284 -0.04 2.77 -29.32
CA TYR A 284 0.83 2.42 -28.20
C TYR A 284 0.17 1.43 -27.22
N PHE A 285 -1.03 1.73 -26.71
CA PHE A 285 -1.70 0.85 -25.75
C PHE A 285 -2.10 -0.50 -26.37
N ASN A 286 -2.43 -0.52 -27.67
CA ASN A 286 -2.60 -1.77 -28.42
C ASN A 286 -1.30 -2.58 -28.49
N HIS A 287 -0.17 -1.92 -28.77
CA HIS A 287 1.14 -2.59 -28.86
C HIS A 287 1.55 -3.27 -27.55
N ILE A 288 1.37 -2.58 -26.42
CA ILE A 288 1.67 -3.15 -25.09
C ILE A 288 0.55 -4.03 -24.53
N LYS A 289 -0.55 -4.23 -25.29
CA LYS A 289 -1.72 -5.04 -24.91
C LYS A 289 -2.37 -4.64 -23.59
N ASP A 290 -2.36 -3.34 -23.28
CA ASP A 290 -2.99 -2.81 -22.07
C ASP A 290 -4.48 -2.53 -22.33
N GLN A 291 -5.33 -3.51 -21.99
CA GLN A 291 -6.77 -3.44 -22.24
C GLN A 291 -7.43 -2.23 -21.57
N ARG A 292 -6.96 -1.82 -20.39
CA ARG A 292 -7.50 -0.65 -19.71
C ARG A 292 -7.13 0.61 -20.50
N GLY A 293 -5.87 0.79 -20.89
CA GLY A 293 -5.44 1.89 -21.74
C GLY A 293 -6.19 1.98 -23.06
N ILE A 294 -6.41 0.84 -23.73
CA ILE A 294 -7.20 0.77 -24.97
C ILE A 294 -8.61 1.31 -24.73
N ASN A 295 -9.29 0.86 -23.67
CA ASN A 295 -10.64 1.30 -23.35
C ASN A 295 -10.70 2.81 -23.03
N GLU A 296 -9.69 3.31 -22.32
CA GLU A 296 -9.59 4.71 -21.92
C GLU A 296 -9.36 5.65 -23.11
N ILE A 297 -8.47 5.26 -24.02
CA ILE A 297 -8.24 6.00 -25.27
C ILE A 297 -9.45 5.93 -26.20
N PHE A 298 -10.15 4.81 -26.25
CA PHE A 298 -11.40 4.69 -27.00
C PHE A 298 -12.49 5.62 -26.45
N SER A 299 -12.59 5.76 -25.13
CA SER A 299 -13.49 6.73 -24.51
C SER A 299 -13.13 8.17 -24.90
N LEU A 300 -11.84 8.52 -24.86
CA LEU A 300 -11.33 9.83 -25.30
C LEU A 300 -11.67 10.11 -26.77
N LYS A 301 -11.47 9.14 -27.66
CA LYS A 301 -11.78 9.25 -29.09
C LYS A 301 -13.26 9.57 -29.33
N LYS A 302 -14.16 8.85 -28.67
CA LYS A 302 -15.61 9.10 -28.74
C LYS A 302 -16.01 10.49 -28.23
N GLU A 303 -15.32 11.00 -27.22
CA GLU A 303 -15.56 12.36 -26.72
C GLU A 303 -15.13 13.43 -27.73
N LEU A 304 -14.00 13.22 -28.43
CA LEU A 304 -13.55 14.12 -29.50
C LEU A 304 -14.52 14.14 -30.68
N GLU A 305 -14.97 12.97 -31.14
CA GLU A 305 -15.91 12.83 -32.25
C GLU A 305 -17.20 13.63 -32.01
N LYS A 306 -17.73 13.60 -30.77
CA LYS A 306 -18.94 14.34 -30.38
C LYS A 306 -18.80 15.86 -30.40
N ILE A 307 -17.58 16.40 -30.28
CA ILE A 307 -17.32 17.84 -30.33
C ILE A 307 -17.07 18.31 -31.76
N MET A 308 -16.61 17.41 -32.63
CA MET A 308 -16.34 17.70 -34.03
C MET A 308 -17.58 17.57 -34.93
N SER A 309 -18.61 16.83 -34.48
CA SER A 309 -19.93 16.73 -35.12
C SER A 309 -20.83 17.92 -34.77
#